data_AF-A0A9W8VBR1-F1
#
_entry.id   AF-A0A9W8VBR1-F1
#
_cell.length_a   1.000
_cell.length_b   1.000
_cell.length_c   1.000
_cell.angle_alpha   90.00
_cell.angle_beta   90.00
_cell.angle_gamma   90.00
#
_symmetry.space_group_name_H-M   'P 1'
#
loop_
_entity.id
_entity.type
_entity.pdbx_description
1 polymer ?
#
loop_
_entity_poly.entity_id
_entity_poly.type
_entity_poly.pdbx_seq_one_letter_code
_entity_poly.pdbx_strand_id
1 'polypeptide(L)'
;MLPKASTLLFLAWAKASLVLGCVPRADNPDLVLGPDTPTAPETIGQFINHVSLNVNNLTRSIEFYRDVFGMRHLFTFNLTPHISFSYMSHSQGGRNGSAYQTTAEMLRFKNNNAGHLEFVYLNTTGNDIPGSPTQTSTLNHIGIIVPDLEAAQKRLESYGVEIYKKIGAPMPTDAYTANKSSVGDASNLSDEEWATFQATMTEFNKLCIFASDPDGNLLEILPLNEPNIFAN
;
A
#
# COMPACT_ATOMS: atom_id res chain seq x y z
N MET A 1 -8.47 71.68 -59.77
CA MET A 1 -9.83 71.23 -59.37
C MET A 1 -9.67 70.08 -58.38
N LEU A 2 -10.35 70.12 -57.23
CA LEU A 2 -10.61 68.94 -56.37
C LEU A 2 -11.57 67.98 -57.08
N PRO A 3 -11.61 66.64 -56.84
CA PRO A 3 -11.77 65.96 -55.52
C PRO A 3 -10.85 64.70 -55.36
N LYS A 4 -10.88 63.80 -54.36
CA LYS A 4 -11.39 63.69 -52.96
C LYS A 4 -10.56 62.57 -52.25
N ALA A 5 -10.78 62.31 -50.94
CA ALA A 5 -10.16 61.21 -50.18
C ALA A 5 -11.11 60.01 -49.96
N SER A 6 -10.56 58.81 -49.68
CA SER A 6 -11.25 57.71 -48.99
C SER A 6 -10.25 56.72 -48.37
N THR A 7 -10.49 56.33 -47.12
CA THR A 7 -9.64 55.43 -46.30
C THR A 7 -9.95 53.96 -46.59
N LEU A 8 -8.95 53.08 -46.55
CA LEU A 8 -9.12 51.62 -46.68
C LEU A 8 -9.00 50.91 -45.32
N LEU A 9 -9.92 49.97 -45.10
CA LEU A 9 -10.14 49.27 -43.83
C LEU A 9 -9.34 47.96 -43.78
N PHE A 10 -8.64 47.68 -42.67
CA PHE A 10 -8.01 46.36 -42.44
C PHE A 10 -9.00 45.41 -41.75
N LEU A 11 -9.18 44.21 -42.31
CA LEU A 11 -9.95 43.12 -41.69
C LEU A 11 -9.12 42.46 -40.57
N ALA A 12 -9.68 42.39 -39.36
CA ALA A 12 -9.15 41.57 -38.28
C ALA A 12 -9.89 40.21 -38.24
N TRP A 13 -9.15 39.11 -38.32
CA TRP A 13 -9.68 37.76 -38.09
C TRP A 13 -9.73 37.47 -36.58
N ALA A 14 -10.93 37.30 -36.04
CA ALA A 14 -11.11 36.86 -34.66
C ALA A 14 -10.87 35.35 -34.55
N LYS A 15 -9.83 34.94 -33.82
CA LYS A 15 -9.69 33.55 -33.35
C LYS A 15 -10.55 33.36 -32.11
N ALA A 16 -11.69 32.68 -32.25
CA ALA A 16 -12.42 32.15 -31.11
C ALA A 16 -11.61 31.01 -30.49
N SER A 17 -10.97 31.26 -29.34
CA SER A 17 -10.36 30.21 -28.55
C SER A 17 -11.45 29.59 -27.68
N LEU A 18 -11.76 28.31 -27.88
CA LEU A 18 -12.61 27.58 -26.94
C LEU A 18 -11.88 27.52 -25.59
N VAL A 19 -12.45 28.18 -24.58
CA VAL A 19 -12.11 27.91 -23.19
C VAL A 19 -12.77 26.58 -22.85
N LEU A 20 -12.03 25.47 -23.01
CA LEU A 20 -12.36 24.27 -22.22
C LEU A 20 -12.27 24.70 -20.76
N GLY A 21 -13.35 24.49 -20.02
CA GLY A 21 -13.41 24.89 -18.62
C GLY A 21 -12.26 24.25 -17.85
N CYS A 22 -11.51 25.06 -17.09
CA CYS A 22 -10.65 24.54 -16.05
C CYS A 22 -11.56 23.77 -15.07
N VAL A 23 -11.48 22.44 -15.10
CA VAL A 23 -11.91 21.64 -13.96
C VAL A 23 -11.11 22.16 -12.77
N PRO A 24 -11.74 22.60 -11.67
CA PRO A 24 -11.01 22.98 -10.49
C PRO A 24 -10.12 21.81 -10.10
N ARG A 25 -8.80 22.05 -10.04
CA ARG A 25 -7.91 21.12 -9.37
C ARG A 25 -8.44 21.05 -7.94
N ALA A 26 -8.85 19.86 -7.49
CA ALA A 26 -9.18 19.68 -6.09
C ALA A 26 -7.97 20.18 -5.28
N ASP A 27 -8.21 21.10 -4.37
CA ASP A 27 -7.19 21.49 -3.41
C ASP A 27 -6.71 20.20 -2.73
N ASN A 28 -5.39 20.03 -2.61
CA ASN A 28 -4.85 18.83 -1.96
C ASN A 28 -5.53 18.69 -0.59
N PRO A 29 -5.91 17.47 -0.16
CA PRO A 29 -6.49 17.27 1.16
C PRO A 29 -5.57 17.90 2.21
N ASP A 30 -6.15 18.57 3.22
CA ASP A 30 -5.41 19.37 4.21
C ASP A 30 -4.36 18.52 4.95
N LEU A 31 -3.14 18.50 4.41
CA LEU A 31 -2.01 17.76 4.96
C LEU A 31 -1.46 18.51 6.16
N VAL A 32 -2.02 18.22 7.33
CA VAL A 32 -1.50 18.72 8.60
C VAL A 32 -0.29 17.88 9.01
N LEU A 33 0.91 18.47 8.94
CA LEU A 33 2.13 17.86 9.44
C LEU A 33 2.09 17.73 10.97
N GLY A 34 2.62 16.63 11.49
CA GLY A 34 2.70 16.38 12.94
C GLY A 34 3.53 17.46 13.66
N PRO A 35 3.07 17.97 14.83
CA PRO A 35 3.72 19.06 15.55
C PRO A 35 4.83 18.58 16.51
N ASP A 36 5.17 17.30 16.49
CA ASP A 36 5.99 16.67 17.52
C ASP A 36 7.44 17.19 17.55
N THR A 37 7.95 17.32 18.77
CA THR A 37 9.36 17.65 19.02
C THR A 37 10.24 16.39 18.94
N PRO A 38 11.58 16.52 18.85
CA PRO A 38 12.46 15.36 18.83
C PRO A 38 12.23 14.41 20.01
N THR A 39 12.31 13.12 19.72
CA THR A 39 12.09 12.01 20.64
C THR A 39 12.89 12.15 21.95
N ALA A 40 12.23 11.85 23.07
CA ALA A 40 12.84 11.94 24.40
C ALA A 40 14.03 10.96 24.55
N PRO A 41 15.16 11.36 25.19
CA PRO A 41 16.38 10.55 25.24
C PRO A 41 16.23 9.12 25.79
N GLU A 42 15.21 8.91 26.63
CA GLU A 42 14.90 7.67 27.34
C GLU A 42 14.31 6.59 26.43
N THR A 43 13.84 6.98 25.24
CA THR A 43 13.30 6.07 24.22
C THR A 43 14.24 5.87 23.02
N ILE A 44 15.46 6.41 23.07
CA ILE A 44 16.49 6.16 22.06
C ILE A 44 16.75 4.66 21.93
N GLY A 45 16.70 4.15 20.69
CA GLY A 45 16.88 2.73 20.37
C GLY A 45 15.62 1.88 20.48
N GLN A 46 14.47 2.44 20.87
CA GLN A 46 13.17 1.78 20.76
C GLN A 46 12.65 1.86 19.31
N PHE A 47 12.14 0.75 18.79
CA PHE A 47 11.51 0.69 17.46
C PHE A 47 10.56 -0.51 17.36
N ILE A 48 9.66 -0.50 16.37
CA ILE A 48 8.75 -1.62 16.11
C ILE A 48 9.54 -2.78 15.48
N ASN A 49 9.73 -3.85 16.24
CA ASN A 49 10.45 -5.03 15.77
C ASN A 49 9.62 -5.83 14.76
N HIS A 50 8.36 -6.14 15.10
CA HIS A 50 7.50 -7.04 14.31
C HIS A 50 6.02 -6.66 14.43
N VAL A 51 5.23 -7.14 13.47
CA VAL A 51 3.76 -7.19 13.51
C VAL A 51 3.36 -8.67 13.53
N SER A 52 2.32 -9.00 14.29
CA SER A 52 1.84 -10.37 14.46
C SER A 52 0.52 -10.59 13.73
N LEU A 53 0.42 -11.67 12.95
CA LEU A 53 -0.78 -12.08 12.22
C LEU A 53 -1.23 -13.45 12.73
N ASN A 54 -2.53 -13.61 12.94
CA ASN A 54 -3.11 -14.96 13.04
C ASN A 54 -3.26 -15.51 11.61
N VAL A 55 -2.81 -16.75 11.37
CA VAL A 55 -2.88 -17.40 10.06
C VAL A 55 -3.65 -18.71 10.15
N ASN A 56 -4.43 -19.06 9.12
CA ASN A 56 -5.20 -20.31 9.11
C ASN A 56 -4.38 -21.52 8.62
N ASN A 57 -3.27 -21.27 7.91
CA ASN A 57 -2.36 -22.32 7.48
C ASN A 57 -0.92 -21.81 7.47
N LEU A 58 -0.16 -22.18 8.51
CA LEU A 58 1.21 -21.74 8.71
C LEU A 58 2.14 -22.02 7.52
N THR A 59 1.98 -23.18 6.86
CA THR A 59 2.83 -23.53 5.70
C THR A 59 2.52 -22.60 4.53
N ARG A 60 1.23 -22.47 4.18
CA ARG A 60 0.77 -21.58 3.10
C ARG A 60 1.25 -20.15 3.28
N SER A 61 1.16 -19.60 4.49
CA SER A 61 1.56 -18.21 4.76
C SER A 61 3.08 -18.04 4.77
N ILE A 62 3.86 -19.01 5.29
CA ILE A 62 5.33 -19.02 5.14
C ILE A 62 5.74 -19.07 3.66
N GLU A 63 5.12 -19.94 2.87
CA GLU A 63 5.42 -20.10 1.45
C GLU A 63 5.06 -18.86 0.64
N PHE A 64 3.88 -18.26 0.89
CA PHE A 64 3.49 -17.00 0.27
C PHE A 64 4.49 -15.88 0.55
N TYR A 65 4.81 -15.57 1.81
CA TYR A 65 5.72 -14.46 2.11
C TYR A 65 7.16 -14.73 1.67
N ARG A 66 7.60 -16.01 1.68
CA ARG A 66 8.88 -16.43 1.11
C ARG A 66 8.93 -16.26 -0.40
N ASP A 67 7.97 -16.84 -1.10
CA ASP A 67 8.04 -17.02 -2.55
C ASP A 67 7.40 -15.87 -3.32
N VAL A 68 6.50 -15.08 -2.74
CA VAL A 68 5.95 -13.85 -3.34
C VAL A 68 6.82 -12.63 -3.04
N PHE A 69 7.27 -12.46 -1.80
CA PHE A 69 7.95 -11.24 -1.34
C PHE A 69 9.41 -11.42 -0.92
N GLY A 70 9.99 -12.60 -1.12
CA GLY A 70 11.41 -12.86 -0.86
C GLY A 70 11.79 -12.88 0.62
N MET A 71 10.82 -13.02 1.53
CA MET A 71 11.10 -13.12 2.96
C MET A 71 11.81 -14.44 3.29
N ARG A 72 12.56 -14.43 4.39
CA ARG A 72 13.27 -15.59 4.93
C ARG A 72 12.55 -16.05 6.19
N HIS A 73 12.20 -17.34 6.20
CA HIS A 73 11.79 -18.03 7.42
C HIS A 73 12.98 -18.07 8.39
N LEU A 74 12.79 -17.48 9.57
CA LEU A 74 13.79 -17.43 10.63
C LEU A 74 13.75 -18.68 11.50
N PHE A 75 12.57 -19.02 12.01
CA PHE A 75 12.30 -20.21 12.80
C PHE A 75 10.79 -20.42 12.93
N THR A 76 10.39 -21.67 13.20
CA THR A 76 9.09 -21.99 13.79
C THR A 76 9.32 -22.51 15.20
N PHE A 77 8.58 -21.97 16.16
CA PHE A 77 8.52 -22.44 17.54
C PHE A 77 7.20 -23.18 17.76
N ASN A 78 7.25 -24.51 17.74
CA ASN A 78 6.11 -25.38 18.01
C ASN A 78 5.93 -25.48 19.54
N LEU A 79 5.07 -24.64 20.12
CA LEU A 79 4.86 -24.60 21.57
C LEU A 79 4.08 -25.83 22.06
N THR A 80 3.09 -26.28 21.29
CA THR A 80 2.32 -27.51 21.54
C THR A 80 2.01 -28.20 20.20
N PRO A 81 1.42 -29.42 20.17
CA PRO A 81 0.91 -30.02 18.92
C PRO A 81 -0.14 -29.16 18.19
N HIS A 82 -0.73 -28.16 18.86
CA HIS A 82 -1.79 -27.31 18.32
C HIS A 82 -1.43 -25.83 18.23
N ILE A 83 -0.29 -25.39 18.77
CA ILE A 83 0.08 -23.96 18.84
C ILE A 83 1.51 -23.80 18.33
N SER A 84 1.67 -22.98 17.28
CA SER A 84 2.96 -22.71 16.65
C SER A 84 3.11 -21.23 16.33
N PHE A 85 4.33 -20.73 16.48
CA PHE A 85 4.73 -19.37 16.11
C PHE A 85 5.79 -19.44 15.02
N SER A 86 5.72 -18.62 13.98
CA SER A 86 6.79 -18.49 12.98
C SER A 86 7.22 -17.04 12.83
N TYR A 87 8.50 -16.81 12.54
CA TYR A 87 9.01 -15.48 12.22
C TYR A 87 9.57 -15.44 10.79
N MET A 88 9.14 -14.42 10.04
CA MET A 88 9.58 -14.10 8.69
C MET A 88 10.26 -12.73 8.65
N SER A 89 11.32 -12.58 7.86
CA SER A 89 12.05 -11.31 7.74
C SER A 89 12.72 -11.13 6.38
N HIS A 90 12.90 -9.90 5.90
CA HIS A 90 13.75 -9.65 4.73
C HIS A 90 15.24 -9.68 5.08
N SER A 91 16.03 -10.30 4.22
CA SER A 91 17.51 -10.22 4.27
C SER A 91 17.95 -8.76 4.20
N GLN A 92 18.87 -8.34 5.08
CA GLN A 92 19.45 -6.99 4.99
C GLN A 92 20.34 -6.85 3.74
N GLY A 93 20.94 -7.96 3.27
CA GLY A 93 21.56 -8.05 1.96
C GLY A 93 20.57 -7.85 0.80
N GLY A 94 19.26 -7.99 1.03
CA GLY A 94 18.24 -7.62 0.05
C GLY A 94 18.26 -6.12 -0.29
N ARG A 95 18.48 -5.26 0.72
CA ARG A 95 18.53 -3.80 0.53
C ARG A 95 19.78 -3.30 -0.20
N ASN A 96 20.85 -4.11 -0.26
CA ASN A 96 22.07 -3.81 -1.03
C ASN A 96 22.18 -4.63 -2.33
N GLY A 97 21.12 -5.34 -2.74
CA GLY A 97 21.06 -6.09 -3.99
C GLY A 97 21.76 -7.46 -3.98
N SER A 98 22.46 -7.84 -2.91
CA SER A 98 23.08 -9.17 -2.81
C SER A 98 22.09 -10.29 -2.47
N ALA A 99 21.00 -9.95 -1.77
CA ALA A 99 20.06 -10.85 -1.10
C ALA A 99 20.67 -11.85 -0.08
N TYR A 100 21.99 -11.99 -0.02
CA TYR A 100 22.68 -13.04 0.72
C TYR A 100 22.80 -12.70 2.21
N GLN A 101 22.05 -13.44 3.02
CA GLN A 101 22.23 -13.55 4.46
C GLN A 101 21.67 -14.91 4.88
N THR A 102 22.43 -15.70 5.64
CA THR A 102 21.93 -16.99 6.14
C THR A 102 20.91 -16.76 7.25
N THR A 103 19.95 -17.69 7.41
CA THR A 103 18.97 -17.63 8.51
C THR A 103 19.65 -17.54 9.89
N ALA A 104 20.80 -18.20 10.08
CA ALA A 104 21.57 -18.12 11.32
C ALA A 104 22.15 -16.72 11.59
N GLU A 105 22.61 -16.01 10.56
CA GLU A 105 23.06 -14.62 10.69
C GLU A 105 21.89 -13.67 10.95
N MET A 106 20.76 -13.85 10.26
CA MET A 106 19.54 -13.06 10.50
C MET A 106 19.04 -13.23 11.94
N LEU A 107 19.05 -14.47 12.46
CA LEU A 107 18.57 -14.77 13.80
C LEU A 107 19.42 -14.11 14.90
N ARG A 108 20.75 -14.06 14.73
CA ARG A 108 21.67 -13.37 15.67
C ARG A 108 21.33 -11.90 15.87
N PHE A 109 20.77 -11.24 14.85
CA PHE A 109 20.46 -9.82 14.86
C PHE A 109 18.95 -9.51 14.83
N LYS A 110 18.05 -10.51 14.92
CA LYS A 110 16.58 -10.33 14.82
C LYS A 110 16.08 -9.17 15.68
N ASN A 111 16.49 -9.11 16.94
CA ASN A 111 15.99 -8.10 17.88
C ASN A 111 16.56 -6.69 17.62
N ASN A 112 17.56 -6.55 16.75
CA ASN A 112 18.12 -5.28 16.28
C ASN A 112 17.64 -4.92 14.85
N ASN A 113 16.68 -5.68 14.31
CA ASN A 113 16.13 -5.49 12.96
C ASN A 113 14.64 -5.15 13.07
N ALA A 114 14.16 -4.17 12.29
CA ALA A 114 12.74 -3.83 12.20
C ALA A 114 12.05 -4.57 11.03
N GLY A 115 10.72 -4.70 11.10
CA GLY A 115 9.89 -5.18 9.99
C GLY A 115 9.85 -6.70 9.83
N HIS A 116 9.83 -7.48 10.92
CA HIS A 116 9.47 -8.90 10.83
C HIS A 116 7.96 -9.10 10.82
N LEU A 117 7.52 -10.22 10.24
CA LEU A 117 6.18 -10.75 10.47
C LEU A 117 6.28 -11.94 11.43
N GLU A 118 5.47 -11.92 12.48
CA GLU A 118 5.18 -13.09 13.31
C GLU A 118 3.87 -13.71 12.83
N PHE A 119 3.84 -15.04 12.68
CA PHE A 119 2.62 -15.79 12.43
C PHE A 119 2.26 -16.61 13.66
N VAL A 120 1.07 -16.38 14.19
CA VAL A 120 0.44 -17.20 15.23
C VAL A 120 -0.48 -18.20 14.54
N TYR A 121 -0.24 -19.50 14.75
CA TYR A 121 -1.05 -20.57 14.18
C TYR A 121 -1.64 -21.46 15.26
N LEU A 122 -2.97 -21.58 15.23
CA LEU A 122 -3.75 -22.51 16.06
C LEU A 122 -4.27 -23.64 15.17
N ASN A 123 -3.63 -24.81 15.25
CA ASN A 123 -4.06 -26.01 14.54
C ASN A 123 -5.27 -26.65 15.24
N THR A 124 -6.44 -26.03 15.02
CA THR A 124 -7.75 -26.50 15.49
C THR A 124 -8.69 -26.62 14.29
N THR A 125 -9.34 -27.77 14.15
CA THR A 125 -10.20 -28.06 13.00
C THR A 125 -11.50 -27.23 13.03
N GLY A 126 -11.81 -26.55 11.93
CA GLY A 126 -13.10 -25.89 11.71
C GLY A 126 -13.21 -24.45 12.25
N ASN A 127 -12.10 -23.86 12.70
CA ASN A 127 -12.06 -22.49 13.26
C ASN A 127 -11.22 -21.55 12.39
N ASP A 128 -11.38 -21.59 11.06
CA ASP A 128 -10.72 -20.64 10.17
C ASP A 128 -11.19 -19.22 10.52
N ILE A 129 -10.22 -18.34 10.79
CA ILE A 129 -10.42 -16.94 11.13
C ILE A 129 -10.81 -16.18 9.84
N PRO A 130 -11.93 -15.45 9.83
CA PRO A 130 -12.32 -14.63 8.68
C PRO A 130 -11.29 -13.52 8.44
N GLY A 131 -10.84 -13.39 7.18
CA GLY A 131 -9.95 -12.32 6.76
C GLY A 131 -10.65 -10.96 6.63
N SER A 132 -9.86 -9.91 6.46
CA SER A 132 -10.35 -8.53 6.18
C SER A 132 -11.47 -8.43 5.11
N PRO A 133 -11.53 -9.27 4.05
CA PRO A 133 -12.59 -9.25 3.06
C PRO A 133 -13.97 -9.72 3.54
N THR A 134 -14.06 -10.31 4.73
CA THR A 134 -15.29 -10.81 5.33
C THR A 134 -15.58 -10.18 6.70
N GLN A 135 -14.56 -9.69 7.41
CA GLN A 135 -14.71 -8.96 8.66
C GLN A 135 -13.62 -7.88 8.82
N THR A 136 -14.02 -6.64 9.08
CA THR A 136 -13.09 -5.54 9.35
C THR A 136 -12.19 -5.84 10.56
N SER A 137 -10.87 -5.76 10.35
CA SER A 137 -9.85 -5.87 11.40
C SER A 137 -9.40 -4.50 11.90
N THR A 138 -8.86 -4.44 13.11
CA THR A 138 -8.20 -3.23 13.64
C THR A 138 -6.80 -3.03 13.04
N LEU A 139 -6.13 -4.12 12.62
CA LEU A 139 -4.96 -4.04 11.75
C LEU A 139 -5.45 -3.82 10.32
N ASN A 140 -4.97 -2.75 9.70
CA ASN A 140 -5.51 -2.31 8.42
C ASN A 140 -4.84 -3.00 7.22
N HIS A 141 -3.53 -2.80 7.04
CA HIS A 141 -2.73 -3.41 5.98
C HIS A 141 -1.25 -3.52 6.40
N ILE A 142 -0.47 -4.24 5.59
CA ILE A 142 1.00 -4.25 5.67
C ILE A 142 1.56 -3.59 4.40
N GLY A 143 2.36 -2.53 4.59
CA GLY A 143 3.09 -1.87 3.50
C GLY A 143 4.37 -2.64 3.11
N ILE A 144 4.57 -2.85 1.81
CA ILE A 144 5.72 -3.56 1.23
C ILE A 144 6.36 -2.68 0.15
N ILE A 145 7.59 -2.24 0.41
CA ILE A 145 8.35 -1.42 -0.53
C ILE A 145 9.02 -2.30 -1.60
N VAL A 146 8.82 -1.95 -2.88
CA VAL A 146 9.43 -2.63 -4.04
C VAL A 146 10.24 -1.66 -4.92
N PRO A 147 11.34 -2.09 -5.56
CA PRO A 147 12.12 -1.23 -6.45
C PRO A 147 11.46 -0.99 -7.81
N ASP A 148 10.56 -1.89 -8.24
CA ASP A 148 9.85 -1.86 -9.52
C ASP A 148 8.43 -2.44 -9.32
N LEU A 149 7.42 -1.59 -9.48
CA LEU A 149 6.01 -1.95 -9.33
C LEU A 149 5.47 -2.79 -10.49
N GLU A 150 5.94 -2.57 -11.72
CA GLU A 150 5.54 -3.33 -12.90
C GLU A 150 6.05 -4.76 -12.82
N ALA A 151 7.30 -4.94 -12.36
CA ALA A 151 7.85 -6.23 -12.04
C ALA A 151 7.11 -6.89 -10.86
N ALA A 152 6.81 -6.13 -9.80
CA ALA A 152 6.05 -6.64 -8.65
C ALA A 152 4.64 -7.10 -9.04
N GLN A 153 3.91 -6.34 -9.87
CA GLN A 153 2.57 -6.71 -10.32
C GLN A 153 2.59 -8.00 -11.15
N LYS A 154 3.45 -8.09 -12.16
CA LYS A 154 3.61 -9.32 -12.98
C LYS A 154 3.96 -10.53 -12.13
N ARG A 155 4.75 -10.30 -11.08
CA ARG A 155 5.12 -11.32 -10.10
C ARG A 155 3.90 -11.77 -9.27
N LEU A 156 3.11 -10.85 -8.73
CA LEU A 156 1.85 -11.16 -8.02
C LEU A 156 0.89 -11.97 -8.93
N GLU A 157 0.72 -11.53 -10.19
CA GLU A 157 -0.10 -12.21 -11.20
C GLU A 157 0.42 -13.63 -11.47
N SER A 158 1.73 -13.84 -11.59
CA SER A 158 2.32 -15.17 -11.84
C SER A 158 2.15 -16.17 -10.68
N TYR A 159 1.95 -15.67 -9.46
CA TYR A 159 1.66 -16.47 -8.27
C TYR A 159 0.15 -16.61 -8.02
N GLY A 160 -0.70 -16.04 -8.87
CA GLY A 160 -2.16 -16.10 -8.71
C GLY A 160 -2.70 -15.33 -7.52
N VAL A 161 -1.97 -14.30 -7.06
CA VAL A 161 -2.40 -13.46 -5.92
C VAL A 161 -3.63 -12.63 -6.31
N GLU A 162 -4.61 -12.54 -5.41
CA GLU A 162 -5.77 -11.68 -5.60
C GLU A 162 -5.35 -10.21 -5.48
N ILE A 163 -5.42 -9.48 -6.59
CA ILE A 163 -5.07 -8.05 -6.68
C ILE A 163 -6.37 -7.24 -6.72
N TYR A 164 -6.60 -6.42 -5.70
CA TYR A 164 -7.75 -5.52 -5.61
C TYR A 164 -7.58 -4.25 -6.45
N LYS A 165 -6.36 -3.70 -6.50
CA LYS A 165 -6.03 -2.52 -7.32
C LYS A 165 -4.67 -2.72 -7.97
N LYS A 166 -4.62 -2.52 -9.29
CA LYS A 166 -3.39 -2.52 -10.10
C LYS A 166 -2.69 -1.15 -10.08
N ILE A 167 -1.42 -1.11 -10.47
CA ILE A 167 -0.70 0.14 -10.72
C ILE A 167 -1.47 0.99 -11.75
N GLY A 168 -1.64 2.28 -11.48
CA GLY A 168 -2.36 3.22 -12.35
C GLY A 168 -3.88 3.01 -12.48
N ALA A 169 -4.43 1.91 -11.98
CA ALA A 169 -5.89 1.71 -11.90
C ALA A 169 -6.49 2.57 -10.78
N PRO A 170 -7.77 2.99 -10.90
CA PRO A 170 -8.47 3.71 -9.83
C PRO A 170 -8.72 2.82 -8.60
N MET A 171 -9.13 3.42 -7.49
CA MET A 171 -9.65 2.67 -6.36
C MET A 171 -10.91 1.88 -6.77
N PRO A 172 -11.13 0.65 -6.26
CA PRO A 172 -12.34 -0.12 -6.53
C PRO A 172 -13.60 0.62 -6.06
N THR A 173 -14.65 0.62 -6.90
CA THR A 173 -15.84 1.48 -6.68
C THR A 173 -17.02 0.77 -6.05
N ASP A 174 -17.08 -0.58 -6.05
CA ASP A 174 -18.15 -1.29 -5.36
C ASP A 174 -17.85 -1.40 -3.86
N ALA A 175 -18.87 -1.26 -3.01
CA ALA A 175 -18.69 -1.20 -1.56
C ALA A 175 -18.06 -2.47 -0.96
N TYR A 176 -18.14 -3.61 -1.64
CA TYR A 176 -17.53 -4.86 -1.18
C TYR A 176 -16.01 -4.86 -1.39
N THR A 177 -15.52 -4.39 -2.54
CA THR A 177 -14.09 -4.16 -2.79
C THR A 177 -13.56 -2.91 -2.09
N ALA A 178 -14.40 -1.92 -1.80
CA ALA A 178 -14.02 -0.74 -1.04
C ALA A 178 -13.88 -1.01 0.47
N ASN A 179 -14.74 -1.86 1.06
CA ASN A 179 -14.50 -2.42 2.40
C ASN A 179 -13.21 -3.27 2.44
N LYS A 180 -12.88 -3.98 1.35
CA LYS A 180 -11.58 -4.68 1.21
C LYS A 180 -10.40 -3.71 1.11
N SER A 181 -10.60 -2.50 0.59
CA SER A 181 -9.56 -1.47 0.47
C SER A 181 -9.55 -0.48 1.65
N SER A 182 -9.39 -1.03 2.85
CA SER A 182 -8.71 -0.37 3.99
C SER A 182 -9.35 0.83 4.70
N VAL A 183 -10.62 1.20 4.50
CA VAL A 183 -11.25 2.32 5.25
C VAL A 183 -12.00 1.94 6.52
N GLY A 184 -12.17 0.64 6.80
CA GLY A 184 -13.03 0.20 7.89
C GLY A 184 -14.50 0.42 7.55
N ASP A 185 -15.34 0.64 8.58
CA ASP A 185 -16.79 0.82 8.38
C ASP A 185 -17.13 2.25 7.94
N ALA A 186 -17.22 2.45 6.62
CA ALA A 186 -17.58 3.71 5.99
C ALA A 186 -19.10 4.01 6.00
N SER A 187 -19.95 3.18 6.62
CA SER A 187 -21.42 3.31 6.57
C SER A 187 -22.00 4.61 7.15
N ASN A 188 -21.20 5.38 7.89
CA ASN A 188 -21.59 6.66 8.48
C ASN A 188 -21.15 7.89 7.65
N LEU A 189 -20.45 7.70 6.53
CA LEU A 189 -20.08 8.78 5.61
C LEU A 189 -21.25 9.09 4.66
N SER A 190 -21.39 10.36 4.28
CA SER A 190 -22.28 10.76 3.19
C SER A 190 -21.74 10.34 1.82
N ASP A 191 -22.61 10.26 0.81
CA ASP A 191 -22.22 9.96 -0.57
C ASP A 191 -21.18 10.96 -1.12
N GLU A 192 -21.21 12.22 -0.67
CA GLU A 192 -20.27 13.27 -1.07
C GLU A 192 -18.88 13.10 -0.42
N GLU A 193 -18.83 12.79 0.88
CA GLU A 193 -17.59 12.43 1.58
C GLU A 193 -16.98 11.15 0.99
N TRP A 194 -17.82 10.17 0.67
CA TRP A 194 -17.39 8.92 0.04
C TRP A 194 -16.83 9.13 -1.37
N ALA A 195 -17.50 9.92 -2.21
CA ALA A 195 -17.01 10.28 -3.53
C ALA A 195 -15.69 11.07 -3.45
N THR A 196 -15.57 11.99 -2.49
CA THR A 196 -14.34 12.76 -2.22
C THR A 196 -13.19 11.84 -1.80
N PHE A 197 -13.44 10.91 -0.88
CA PHE A 197 -12.48 9.89 -0.46
C PHE A 197 -12.00 9.05 -1.65
N GLN A 198 -12.91 8.51 -2.45
CA GLN A 198 -12.60 7.64 -3.59
C GLN A 198 -11.79 8.36 -4.68
N ALA A 199 -12.13 9.62 -4.99
CA ALA A 199 -11.37 10.45 -5.92
C ALA A 199 -9.96 10.76 -5.39
N THR A 200 -9.86 11.15 -4.10
CA THR A 200 -8.59 11.50 -3.46
C THR A 200 -7.65 10.29 -3.39
N MET A 201 -8.15 9.13 -2.92
CA MET A 201 -7.34 7.91 -2.85
C MET A 201 -6.97 7.33 -4.21
N THR A 202 -7.78 7.58 -5.25
CA THR A 202 -7.43 7.17 -6.63
C THR A 202 -6.17 7.87 -7.12
N GLU A 203 -6.03 9.17 -6.89
CA GLU A 203 -4.82 9.90 -7.28
C GLU A 203 -3.67 9.73 -6.28
N PHE A 204 -3.96 9.67 -4.97
CA PHE A 204 -2.95 9.45 -3.93
C PHE A 204 -2.27 8.07 -4.08
N ASN A 205 -3.06 7.00 -4.15
CA ASN A 205 -2.57 5.63 -4.29
C ASN A 205 -2.31 5.22 -5.74
N LYS A 206 -2.16 6.16 -6.68
CA LYS A 206 -2.03 5.88 -8.11
C LYS A 206 -0.90 4.91 -8.43
N LEU A 207 0.21 4.99 -7.69
CA LEU A 207 1.36 4.11 -7.81
C LEU A 207 1.26 2.84 -6.94
N CYS A 208 0.41 2.80 -5.91
CA CYS A 208 0.25 1.63 -5.05
C CYS A 208 -0.51 0.51 -5.77
N ILE A 209 -0.10 -0.74 -5.52
CA ILE A 209 -0.87 -1.95 -5.81
C ILE A 209 -1.47 -2.44 -4.49
N PHE A 210 -2.75 -2.80 -4.48
CA PHE A 210 -3.38 -3.47 -3.33
C PHE A 210 -3.70 -4.91 -3.67
N ALA A 211 -3.34 -5.83 -2.79
CA ALA A 211 -3.54 -7.27 -2.94
C ALA A 211 -3.78 -7.93 -1.57
N SER A 212 -4.18 -9.19 -1.53
CA SER A 212 -4.31 -9.96 -0.27
C SER A 212 -3.17 -10.95 -0.04
N ASP A 213 -2.91 -11.25 1.23
CA ASP A 213 -2.23 -12.47 1.64
C ASP A 213 -3.19 -13.70 1.60
N PRO A 214 -2.71 -14.94 1.86
CA PRO A 214 -3.54 -16.14 1.76
C PRO A 214 -4.69 -16.22 2.77
N ASP A 215 -4.65 -15.40 3.82
CA ASP A 215 -5.66 -15.30 4.88
C ASP A 215 -6.55 -14.05 4.69
N GLY A 216 -6.34 -13.28 3.61
CA GLY A 216 -7.12 -12.10 3.25
C GLY A 216 -6.59 -10.78 3.84
N ASN A 217 -5.48 -10.78 4.58
CA ASN A 217 -4.90 -9.54 5.10
C ASN A 217 -4.49 -8.63 3.93
N LEU A 218 -4.81 -7.35 4.03
CA LEU A 218 -4.51 -6.40 2.96
C LEU A 218 -3.01 -6.08 2.92
N LEU A 219 -2.46 -6.10 1.72
CA LEU A 219 -1.10 -5.71 1.40
C LEU A 219 -1.15 -4.47 0.53
N GLU A 220 -0.41 -3.44 0.94
CA GLU A 220 -0.12 -2.29 0.12
C GLU A 220 1.30 -2.44 -0.44
N ILE A 221 1.48 -2.37 -1.75
CA ILE A 221 2.78 -2.48 -2.40
C ILE A 221 3.11 -1.13 -3.04
N LEU A 222 4.15 -0.47 -2.51
CA LEU A 222 4.55 0.90 -2.85
C LEU A 222 5.96 0.94 -3.47
N PRO A 223 6.29 1.92 -4.33
CA PRO A 223 7.62 2.02 -4.90
C PRO A 223 8.63 2.57 -3.88
N LEU A 224 9.88 2.12 -3.97
CA LEU A 224 10.99 2.62 -3.14
C LEU A 224 11.25 4.13 -3.34
N ASN A 225 10.97 4.65 -4.53
CA ASN A 225 11.12 6.05 -4.87
C ASN A 225 9.75 6.57 -5.33
N GLU A 226 8.98 7.12 -4.41
CA GLU A 226 7.78 7.87 -4.76
C GLU A 226 8.16 9.26 -5.30
N PRO A 227 7.50 9.75 -6.37
CA PRO A 227 7.48 11.19 -6.64
C PRO A 227 6.92 11.89 -5.40
N ASN A 228 7.48 13.05 -5.02
CA ASN A 228 6.96 13.78 -3.88
C ASN A 228 5.58 14.38 -4.21
N ILE A 229 4.52 13.62 -3.93
CA ILE A 229 3.11 14.02 -4.09
C ILE A 229 2.69 15.17 -3.16
N PHE A 230 3.56 15.52 -2.20
CA PHE A 230 3.41 16.64 -1.27
C PHE A 230 4.30 17.85 -1.62
N ALA A 231 5.07 17.79 -2.71
CA ALA A 231 5.78 18.95 -3.23
C ALA A 231 4.82 19.81 -4.08
N ASN A 232 4.60 21.04 -3.64
CA ASN A 232 3.98 22.11 -4.44
C ASN A 232 4.96 22.67 -5.49
#